data_AF-A0A535YSW2-F1
#
_entry.id   AF-A0A535YSW2-F1
#
_cell.length_a   1.000
_cell.length_b   1.000
_cell.length_c   1.000
_cell.angle_alpha   90.00
_cell.angle_beta   90.00
_cell.angle_gamma   90.00
#
_symmetry.space_group_name_H-M   'P 1'
#
loop_
_entity.id
_entity.type
_entity.pdbx_description
1 polymer ?
#
loop_
_entity_poly.entity_id
_entity_poly.type
_entity_poly.pdbx_seq_one_letter_code
_entity_poly.pdbx_strand_id
1 'polypeptide(L)'
;VRELQFGKGSIATGIKVLMDVMGVKTTDLDEVLLGGSFGSYLNPESAKIIGLVPPVDVDRILSVGNTAGEGAKMSLLSFRERQIAFELPDKIEYVELSGRSDFNESFVSVLQFPELETLR
;
A
#
# COMPACT_ATOMS: atom_id res chain seq x y z
N VAL A 1 19.52 -8.88 3.07
CA VAL A 1 19.19 -8.30 1.74
C VAL A 1 18.01 -9.03 1.10
N ARG A 2 18.11 -10.33 0.81
CA ARG A 2 17.03 -11.09 0.12
C ARG A 2 15.68 -11.04 0.83
N GLU A 3 15.63 -11.26 2.15
CA GLU A 3 14.37 -11.19 2.92
C GLU A 3 13.68 -9.83 2.80
N LEU A 4 14.46 -8.73 2.79
CA LEU A 4 13.90 -7.40 2.57
C LEU A 4 13.35 -7.25 1.16
N GLN A 5 14.02 -7.78 0.14
CA GLN A 5 13.53 -7.79 -1.24
C GLN A 5 12.23 -8.58 -1.36
N PHE A 6 12.14 -9.76 -0.75
CA PHE A 6 10.90 -10.56 -0.74
C PHE A 6 9.77 -9.83 -0.03
N GLY A 7 10.03 -9.29 1.17
CA GLY A 7 9.02 -8.55 1.95
C GLY A 7 8.50 -7.32 1.20
N LYS A 8 9.40 -6.44 0.74
CA LYS A 8 9.00 -5.23 -0.01
C LYS A 8 8.38 -5.58 -1.37
N GLY A 9 8.91 -6.58 -2.06
CA GLY A 9 8.43 -7.02 -3.37
C GLY A 9 7.00 -7.54 -3.28
N SER A 10 6.65 -8.25 -2.20
CA SER A 10 5.29 -8.77 -1.98
C SER A 10 4.27 -7.64 -1.86
N ILE A 11 4.59 -6.59 -1.09
CA ILE A 11 3.75 -5.41 -0.92
C ILE A 11 3.66 -4.62 -2.23
N ALA A 12 4.81 -4.31 -2.85
CA ALA A 12 4.87 -3.53 -4.09
C ALA A 12 4.12 -4.21 -5.24
N THR A 13 4.16 -5.55 -5.32
CA THR A 13 3.42 -6.32 -6.34
C THR A 13 1.92 -6.17 -6.16
N GLY A 14 1.43 -6.28 -4.91
CA GLY A 14 0.01 -6.08 -4.62
C GLY A 14 -0.47 -4.70 -5.03
N ILE A 15 0.30 -3.65 -4.69
CA ILE A 15 -0.02 -2.27 -5.08
C ILE A 15 -0.02 -2.14 -6.61
N LYS A 16 1.02 -2.65 -7.28
CA LYS A 16 1.13 -2.59 -8.75
C LYS A 16 -0.05 -3.26 -9.44
N VAL A 17 -0.41 -4.48 -9.03
CA VAL A 17 -1.53 -5.22 -9.62
C VAL A 17 -2.85 -4.48 -9.40
N LEU A 18 -3.07 -3.89 -8.22
CA LEU A 18 -4.28 -3.10 -7.96
C LEU A 18 -4.34 -1.86 -8.84
N MET A 19 -3.22 -1.15 -9.02
CA MET A 19 -3.15 -0.01 -9.93
C MET A 19 -3.44 -0.42 -11.38
N ASP A 20 -2.88 -1.55 -11.83
CA ASP A 20 -3.10 -2.09 -13.17
C ASP A 20 -4.57 -2.52 -13.37
N VAL A 21 -5.22 -3.12 -12.35
CA VAL A 21 -6.65 -3.47 -12.37
C VAL A 21 -7.54 -2.23 -12.42
N MET A 22 -7.21 -1.19 -11.67
CA MET A 22 -7.96 0.07 -11.64
C MET A 22 -7.66 0.98 -12.85
N GLY A 23 -6.62 0.68 -13.62
CA GLY A 23 -6.19 1.49 -14.76
C GLY A 23 -5.63 2.86 -14.36
N VAL A 24 -5.09 2.99 -13.14
CA VAL A 24 -4.55 4.24 -12.60
C VAL A 24 -3.03 4.26 -12.61
N LYS A 25 -2.47 5.46 -12.74
CA LYS A 25 -1.04 5.73 -12.71
C LYS A 25 -0.63 6.32 -11.37
N THR A 26 0.68 6.36 -11.12
CA THR A 26 1.26 7.00 -9.93
C THR A 26 0.88 8.47 -9.82
N THR A 27 0.71 9.15 -10.95
CA THR A 27 0.29 10.56 -11.03
C THR A 27 -1.15 10.78 -10.60
N ASP A 28 -1.96 9.73 -10.58
CA ASP A 28 -3.37 9.78 -10.19
C ASP A 28 -3.54 9.56 -8.67
N LEU A 29 -2.44 9.29 -7.95
CA LEU A 29 -2.45 9.10 -6.50
C LEU A 29 -2.27 10.44 -5.78
N ASP A 30 -3.27 10.79 -4.98
CA ASP A 30 -3.21 11.95 -4.08
C ASP A 30 -2.29 11.68 -2.88
N GLU A 31 -2.48 10.53 -2.22
CA GLU A 31 -1.76 10.16 -1.00
C GLU A 31 -1.52 8.64 -0.91
N VAL A 32 -0.45 8.25 -0.21
CA VAL A 32 -0.15 6.87 0.18
C VAL A 32 -0.17 6.77 1.70
N LEU A 33 -1.22 6.17 2.26
CA LEU A 33 -1.41 6.03 3.69
C LEU A 33 -0.83 4.71 4.21
N LEU A 34 0.23 4.80 5.01
CA LEU A 34 0.93 3.67 5.60
C LEU A 34 0.40 3.39 7.02
N GLY A 35 -0.49 2.42 7.12
CA GLY A 35 -1.05 1.95 8.39
C GLY A 35 -0.29 0.78 9.01
N GLY A 36 -0.64 0.47 10.26
CA GLY A 36 -0.08 -0.61 11.06
C GLY A 36 1.22 -0.23 11.76
N SER A 37 1.67 -1.09 12.68
CA SER A 37 2.91 -0.90 13.43
C SER A 37 4.13 -0.77 12.53
N PHE A 38 4.10 -1.42 11.36
CA PHE A 38 5.12 -1.28 10.32
C PHE A 38 5.13 0.13 9.72
N GLY A 39 3.96 0.68 9.37
CA GLY A 39 3.84 2.03 8.82
C GLY A 39 4.22 3.14 9.81
N SER A 40 3.97 2.94 11.11
CA SER A 40 4.26 3.94 12.17
C SER A 40 5.71 4.39 12.27
N TYR A 41 6.66 3.52 11.93
CA TYR A 41 8.10 3.79 12.10
C TYR A 41 8.87 3.81 10.78
N LEU A 42 8.16 3.67 9.66
CA LEU A 42 8.77 3.62 8.35
C LEU A 42 9.11 5.04 7.88
N ASN A 43 10.38 5.29 7.56
CA ASN A 43 10.79 6.54 6.95
C ASN A 43 10.24 6.61 5.51
N PRO A 44 9.45 7.65 5.15
CA PRO A 44 8.82 7.77 3.82
C PRO A 44 9.80 7.74 2.65
N GLU A 45 10.92 8.45 2.78
CA GLU A 45 11.97 8.50 1.76
C GLU A 45 12.60 7.11 1.56
N SER A 46 12.86 6.39 2.65
CA SER A 46 13.39 5.02 2.60
C SER A 46 12.41 4.07 1.92
N ALA A 47 11.11 4.18 2.20
CA ALA A 47 10.07 3.38 1.55
C ALA A 47 10.03 3.60 0.03
N LYS A 48 10.17 4.85 -0.41
CA LYS A 48 10.31 5.21 -1.83
C LYS A 48 11.59 4.63 -2.42
N ILE A 49 12.73 4.82 -1.76
CA ILE A 49 14.05 4.38 -2.24
C ILE A 49 14.10 2.87 -2.47
N ILE A 50 13.56 2.07 -1.56
CA ILE A 50 13.58 0.60 -1.71
C ILE A 50 12.52 0.10 -2.71
N GLY A 51 11.65 0.97 -3.22
CA GLY A 51 10.53 0.61 -4.09
C GLY A 51 9.47 -0.22 -3.36
N LEU A 52 9.16 0.13 -2.11
CA LEU A 52 8.07 -0.47 -1.35
C LEU A 52 6.71 0.11 -1.76
N VAL A 53 6.69 1.41 -2.03
CA VAL A 53 5.50 2.16 -2.47
C VAL A 53 5.73 2.69 -3.90
N PRO A 54 4.67 3.06 -4.63
CA PRO A 54 4.82 3.67 -5.95
C PRO A 54 5.65 4.96 -5.89
N PRO A 55 6.35 5.35 -6.97
CA PRO A 55 7.19 6.54 -7.01
C PRO A 55 6.33 7.82 -7.02
N VAL A 56 5.88 8.22 -5.84
CA VAL A 56 5.19 9.49 -5.56
C VAL A 56 6.13 10.48 -4.86
N ASP A 57 5.70 11.72 -4.71
CA ASP A 57 6.41 12.70 -3.89
C ASP A 57 6.40 12.25 -2.42
N VAL A 58 7.51 12.50 -1.71
CA VAL A 58 7.71 11.95 -0.35
C VAL A 58 6.70 12.54 0.65
N ASP A 59 6.25 13.77 0.41
CA ASP A 59 5.22 14.46 1.20
C ASP A 59 3.82 13.84 1.06
N ARG A 60 3.57 13.03 0.03
CA ARG A 60 2.33 12.27 -0.15
C ARG A 60 2.32 10.94 0.61
N ILE A 61 3.44 10.52 1.18
CA ILE A 61 3.56 9.24 1.91
C ILE A 61 3.39 9.51 3.40
N LEU A 62 2.22 9.18 3.93
CA LEU A 62 1.81 9.53 5.29
C LEU A 62 1.69 8.30 6.18
N SER A 63 2.31 8.36 7.36
CA SER A 63 2.11 7.34 8.38
C SER A 63 0.83 7.62 9.17
N VAL A 64 -0.11 6.67 9.18
CA VAL A 64 -1.42 6.81 9.84
C VAL A 64 -1.57 5.94 11.09
N GLY A 65 -0.50 5.24 11.48
CA GLY A 65 -0.45 4.46 12.71
C GLY A 65 -1.41 3.26 12.73
N ASN A 66 -1.91 2.91 13.91
CA ASN A 66 -2.83 1.77 14.08
C ASN A 66 -4.27 2.14 13.71
N THR A 67 -4.55 2.18 12.41
CA THR A 67 -5.89 2.50 11.87
C THR A 67 -6.96 1.51 12.29
N ALA A 68 -6.62 0.23 12.49
CA ALA A 68 -7.57 -0.77 12.99
C ALA A 68 -8.03 -0.43 14.43
N GLY A 69 -7.09 -0.04 15.30
CA GLY A 69 -7.39 0.39 16.66
C GLY A 69 -8.21 1.69 16.72
N GLU A 70 -7.86 2.67 15.88
CA GLU A 70 -8.63 3.91 15.76
C GLU A 70 -10.06 3.65 15.23
N GLY A 71 -10.19 2.86 14.16
CA GLY A 71 -11.49 2.48 13.60
C GLY A 71 -12.37 1.72 14.59
N ALA A 72 -11.78 0.85 15.42
CA ALA A 72 -12.50 0.16 16.49
C ALA A 72 -13.03 1.15 17.55
N LYS A 73 -12.22 2.12 17.99
CA LYS A 73 -12.65 3.18 18.90
C LYS A 73 -13.77 4.03 18.30
N MET A 74 -13.63 4.46 17.05
CA MET A 74 -14.64 5.25 16.35
C MET A 74 -15.98 4.49 16.27
N SER A 75 -15.93 3.23 15.88
CA SER A 75 -17.12 2.36 15.79
C SER A 75 -17.74 2.08 17.16
N LEU A 76 -16.93 1.97 18.21
CA LEU A 76 -17.43 1.75 19.58
C LEU A 76 -18.14 2.99 20.11
N LEU A 77 -17.54 4.18 19.93
CA LEU A 77 -17.97 5.42 20.55
C LEU A 77 -19.03 6.18 19.75
N SER A 78 -19.23 5.87 18.47
CA SER A 78 -20.24 6.55 17.66
C SER A 78 -21.06 5.60 16.79
N PHE A 79 -22.38 5.76 16.88
CA PHE A 79 -23.34 4.98 16.08
C PHE A 79 -23.19 5.25 14.59
N ARG A 80 -22.97 6.51 14.19
CA ARG A 80 -22.83 6.90 12.79
C ARG A 80 -21.62 6.22 12.14
N GLU A 81 -20.46 6.28 12.80
CA GLU A 81 -19.21 5.70 12.35
C GLU A 81 -19.29 4.18 12.30
N ARG A 82 -20.01 3.58 13.25
CA ARG A 82 -20.34 2.14 13.21
C ARG A 82 -21.18 1.76 12.00
N GLN A 83 -22.18 2.56 11.64
CA GLN A 83 -22.99 2.32 10.43
C GLN A 83 -22.13 2.41 9.17
N ILE A 84 -21.27 3.42 9.06
CA ILE A 84 -20.30 3.52 7.95
C ILE A 84 -19.43 2.25 7.87
N ALA A 85 -18.94 1.76 9.01
CA ALA A 85 -18.12 0.54 9.05
C ALA A 85 -18.89 -0.71 8.57
N PHE A 86 -20.20 -0.80 8.81
CA PHE A 86 -21.05 -1.89 8.30
C PHE A 86 -21.30 -1.80 6.79
N GLU A 87 -21.33 -0.60 6.22
CA GLU A 87 -21.52 -0.39 4.78
C GLU A 87 -20.24 -0.54 3.95
N LEU A 88 -19.06 -0.42 4.58
CA LEU A 88 -17.77 -0.47 3.87
C LEU A 88 -17.56 -1.76 3.07
N PRO A 89 -17.87 -2.97 3.57
CA PRO A 89 -17.71 -4.21 2.81
C PRO A 89 -18.46 -4.21 1.47
N ASP A 90 -19.63 -3.55 1.39
CA ASP A 90 -20.41 -3.47 0.15
C ASP A 90 -19.75 -2.57 -0.92
N LYS A 91 -18.76 -1.78 -0.52
CA LYS A 91 -18.01 -0.83 -1.37
C LYS A 91 -16.59 -1.32 -1.67
N ILE A 92 -16.17 -2.44 -1.10
CA ILE A 92 -14.80 -2.99 -1.25
C ILE A 92 -14.85 -4.19 -2.17
N GLU A 93 -14.08 -4.14 -3.26
CA GLU A 93 -13.86 -5.28 -4.14
C GLU A 93 -12.59 -6.03 -3.73
N TYR A 94 -12.70 -7.35 -3.55
CA TYR A 94 -11.56 -8.21 -3.27
C TYR A 94 -10.88 -8.66 -4.57
N VAL A 95 -9.58 -8.39 -4.69
CA VAL A 95 -8.75 -8.87 -5.80
C VAL A 95 -7.87 -10.03 -5.31
N GLU A 96 -8.16 -11.24 -5.79
CA GLU A 96 -7.34 -12.43 -5.53
C GLU A 96 -6.03 -12.33 -6.31
N LEU A 97 -4.89 -12.31 -5.60
CA LEU A 97 -3.56 -12.19 -6.21
C LEU A 97 -2.92 -13.56 -6.49
N SER A 98 -3.21 -14.57 -5.65
CA SER A 98 -2.51 -15.87 -5.71
C SER A 98 -2.85 -16.69 -6.96
N GLY A 99 -4.05 -16.50 -7.51
CA GLY A 99 -4.55 -17.19 -8.70
C GLY A 99 -4.21 -16.50 -10.02
N ARG A 100 -3.55 -15.33 -10.00
CA ARG A 100 -3.28 -14.58 -11.23
C ARG A 100 -2.05 -15.10 -11.96
N SER A 101 -2.18 -15.28 -13.26
CA SER A 101 -1.08 -15.72 -14.12
C SER A 101 0.05 -14.70 -14.22
N ASP A 102 -0.26 -13.41 -14.10
CA ASP A 102 0.69 -12.29 -14.21
C ASP A 102 1.36 -11.89 -12.88
N PHE A 103 1.01 -12.55 -11.77
CA PHE A 103 1.54 -12.20 -10.45
C PHE A 103 3.05 -12.40 -10.37
N ASN A 104 3.55 -13.55 -10.84
CA ASN A 104 4.98 -13.86 -10.76
C ASN A 104 5.83 -12.90 -11.60
N GLU A 105 5.35 -12.53 -12.79
CA GLU A 105 6.02 -11.54 -13.64
C GLU A 105 6.04 -10.16 -12.96
N SER A 106 4.91 -9.75 -12.40
CA SER A 106 4.79 -8.51 -11.63
C SER A 106 5.74 -8.50 -10.43
N PHE A 107 5.81 -9.62 -9.69
CA PHE A 107 6.69 -9.79 -8.54
C PHE A 107 8.16 -9.69 -8.91
N VAL A 108 8.59 -10.41 -9.94
CA VAL A 108 9.97 -10.35 -10.42
C VAL A 108 10.33 -8.94 -10.90
N SER A 109 9.40 -8.23 -11.54
CA SER A 109 9.64 -6.87 -12.04
C SER A 109 9.91 -5.84 -10.94
N VAL A 110 9.39 -6.06 -9.73
CA VAL A 110 9.56 -5.15 -8.58
C VAL A 110 10.49 -5.69 -7.50
N LEU A 111 11.06 -6.89 -7.67
CA LEU A 111 11.86 -7.57 -6.65
C LEU A 111 13.17 -6.84 -6.36
N GLN A 112 13.84 -6.34 -7.39
CA GLN A 112 15.10 -5.60 -7.25
C GLN A 112 14.85 -4.22 -6.65
N PHE A 113 15.87 -3.67 -5.98
CA PHE A 113 15.78 -2.28 -5.54
C PHE A 113 15.88 -1.35 -6.76
N PRO A 114 15.09 -0.27 -6.82
CA PRO A 114 15.22 0.74 -7.86
C PRO A 114 16.62 1.35 -7.89
N GLU A 115 17.06 1.80 -9.06
CA GLU A 115 18.27 2.59 -9.20
C GLU A 115 18.02 4.01 -8.66
N LEU A 116 18.92 4.52 -7.82
CA LEU A 116 18.75 5.83 -7.17
C LEU A 116 18.55 6.99 -8.16
N GLU A 117 19.14 6.87 -9.36
CA GLU A 117 19.03 7.88 -10.42
C GLU A 117 17.62 7.99 -11.00
N THR A 118 16.84 6.91 -10.93
CA THR A 118 15.46 6.86 -11.46
C THR A 118 14.41 7.45 -10.51
N LEU A 119 14.82 7.79 -9.28
CA LEU A 119 13.94 8.30 -8.22
C LEU A 119 14.00 9.83 -8.06
N ARG A 120 14.83 10.51 -8.87
CA ARG A 120 15.02 11.96 -8.89
C ARG A 120 13.92 12.67 -9.66
#